data_AF-A0A4Z2DM50-F1
#
_entry.id   AF-A0A4Z2DM50-F1
#
_cell.length_a   1.000
_cell.length_b   1.000
_cell.length_c   1.000
_cell.angle_alpha   90.00
_cell.angle_beta   90.00
_cell.angle_gamma   90.00
#
_symmetry.space_group_name_H-M   'P 1'
#
loop_
_entity.id
_entity.type
_entity.pdbx_description
1 polymer ?
#
loop_
_entity_poly.entity_id
_entity_poly.type
_entity_poly.pdbx_seq_one_letter_code
_entity_poly.pdbx_strand_id
1 'polypeptide(L)'
;MEYLSPLSSSLYIMQNAEHICENSDCPFNLNCWANQELTPSATDERSIEWIFVTSLLNFSFWSNSLVNFEVLFRNKTYTGYWALCAAINRALDEGPDILNPKVYQSMTVEQLRHIFRSHTAESIPLFDERLNTLKDAGKTLLEHFNGSFKNALFSCDNSAAKLLKLLCDYFPSFRDYALYKGKQGEEIANGSELEVEIRAATISAVHNIVKFMKSKNAKWNSILVDNFLWYYRRSHANEIDAKVPMHRTRCIYY
;
A
#
# COMPACT_ATOMS: atom_id res chain seq x y z
N MET A 1 22.18 24.41 3.22
CA MET A 1 20.87 23.94 2.72
C MET A 1 19.84 24.91 3.24
N GLU A 2 19.17 25.64 2.36
CA GLU A 2 17.96 26.37 2.73
C GLU A 2 16.80 25.37 2.75
N TYR A 3 15.98 25.42 3.80
CA TYR A 3 14.75 24.65 3.87
C TYR A 3 13.68 25.39 3.06
N LEU A 4 13.07 24.71 2.09
CA LEU A 4 12.01 25.28 1.26
C LEU A 4 10.69 25.33 2.02
N SER A 5 9.93 26.41 1.83
CA SER A 5 8.54 26.50 2.30
C SER A 5 7.65 25.54 1.51
N PRO A 6 6.74 24.78 2.15
CA PRO A 6 5.76 23.95 1.44
C PRO A 6 4.81 24.81 0.59
N LEU A 7 4.22 24.26 -0.48
CA LEU A 7 3.16 24.99 -1.21
C LEU A 7 1.92 25.14 -0.32
N SER A 8 1.00 26.01 -0.76
CA SER A 8 -0.28 26.26 -0.08
C SER A 8 -1.13 24.99 0.11
N SER A 9 -1.03 23.99 -0.77
CA SER A 9 -1.64 22.66 -0.64
C SER A 9 -1.13 21.92 0.60
N SER A 10 0.18 21.84 0.76
CA SER A 10 0.83 21.17 1.89
C SER A 10 0.63 21.94 3.19
N LEU A 11 0.74 23.27 3.14
CA LEU A 11 0.41 24.14 4.27
C LEU A 11 -1.05 23.96 4.69
N TYR A 12 -2.00 23.86 3.75
CA TYR A 12 -3.40 23.60 4.05
C TYR A 12 -3.59 22.25 4.75
N ILE A 13 -2.99 21.17 4.25
CA ILE A 13 -3.05 19.85 4.92
C ILE A 13 -2.43 19.94 6.33
N MET A 14 -1.26 20.56 6.47
CA MET A 14 -0.57 20.70 7.76
C MET A 14 -1.31 21.59 8.77
N GLN A 15 -2.00 22.64 8.32
CA GLN A 15 -2.79 23.55 9.15
C GLN A 15 -4.15 22.96 9.54
N ASN A 16 -4.80 22.19 8.67
CA ASN A 16 -6.11 21.60 8.91
C ASN A 16 -6.04 20.21 9.59
N ALA A 17 -4.85 19.64 9.75
CA ALA A 17 -4.63 18.41 10.52
C ALA A 17 -5.02 18.54 12.01
N GLU A 18 -5.12 19.77 12.54
CA GLU A 18 -5.60 20.07 13.89
C GLU A 18 -7.08 19.69 14.12
N HIS A 19 -7.86 19.46 13.05
CA HIS A 19 -9.25 19.04 13.14
C HIS A 19 -9.46 17.53 13.41
N ILE A 20 -8.38 16.75 13.52
CA ILE A 20 -8.45 15.35 13.98
C ILE A 20 -8.55 15.33 15.51
N CYS A 21 -9.70 15.78 16.00
CA CYS A 21 -10.06 15.77 17.41
C CYS A 21 -10.55 14.39 17.86
N GLU A 22 -10.33 14.08 19.14
CA GLU A 22 -10.78 12.84 19.77
C GLU A 22 -12.31 12.72 19.72
N ASN A 23 -12.80 11.63 19.12
CA ASN A 23 -13.82 10.85 19.78
C ASN A 23 -13.09 9.74 20.55
N SER A 24 -13.30 9.67 21.86
CA SER A 24 -12.65 8.72 22.78
C SER A 24 -12.98 7.26 22.48
N ASP A 25 -14.01 7.00 21.67
CA ASP A 25 -14.42 5.69 21.18
C ASP A 25 -13.76 5.34 19.84
N CYS A 26 -12.47 5.59 19.67
CA CYS A 26 -11.74 5.19 18.46
C CYS A 26 -11.59 3.66 18.43
N PRO A 27 -12.25 2.93 17.51
CA PRO A 27 -12.22 1.46 17.50
C PRO A 27 -10.94 0.90 16.88
N PHE A 28 -9.94 1.74 16.57
CA PHE A 28 -8.71 1.37 15.85
C PHE A 28 -7.52 1.26 16.82
N ASN A 29 -7.26 0.04 17.28
CA ASN A 29 -5.99 -0.33 17.92
C ASN A 29 -5.19 -1.26 17.00
N LEU A 30 -3.95 -1.62 17.36
CA LEU A 30 -3.08 -2.46 16.52
C LEU A 30 -3.68 -3.84 16.22
N ASN A 31 -4.51 -4.38 17.12
CA ASN A 31 -5.17 -5.68 16.92
C ASN A 31 -6.26 -5.59 15.83
N CYS A 32 -6.77 -4.39 15.52
CA CYS A 32 -7.79 -4.21 14.47
C CYS A 32 -7.25 -4.37 13.05
N TRP A 33 -5.91 -4.39 12.86
CA TRP A 33 -5.29 -4.79 11.60
C TRP A 33 -5.05 -6.31 11.55
N ALA A 34 -4.61 -6.92 12.65
CA ALA A 34 -4.43 -8.38 12.78
C ALA A 34 -5.76 -9.17 12.76
N ASN A 35 -6.87 -8.52 13.11
CA ASN A 35 -8.23 -9.09 13.12
C ASN A 35 -9.03 -8.78 11.84
N GLN A 36 -8.39 -8.38 10.74
CA GLN A 36 -9.08 -8.24 9.45
C GLN A 36 -9.33 -9.62 8.83
N GLU A 37 -10.53 -9.83 8.28
CA GLU A 37 -11.00 -11.09 7.68
C GLU A 37 -10.06 -11.69 6.62
N LEU A 38 -9.28 -10.85 5.94
CA LEU A 38 -8.41 -11.23 4.83
C LEU A 38 -6.91 -11.12 5.12
N THR A 39 -6.48 -10.65 6.29
CA THR A 39 -5.05 -10.60 6.65
C THR A 39 -4.65 -11.84 7.46
N PRO A 40 -3.37 -12.23 7.47
CA PRO A 40 -2.89 -13.27 8.37
C PRO A 40 -3.05 -12.86 9.83
N SER A 41 -3.77 -13.67 10.62
CA SER A 41 -3.92 -13.50 12.06
C SER A 41 -2.80 -14.18 12.87
N ALA A 42 -2.02 -15.07 12.23
CA ALA A 42 -0.86 -15.72 12.82
C ALA A 42 0.40 -14.86 12.68
N THR A 43 1.33 -14.97 13.63
CA THR A 43 2.66 -14.34 13.59
C THR A 43 3.72 -15.37 13.22
N ASP A 44 3.57 -16.03 12.07
CA ASP A 44 4.47 -17.08 11.58
C ASP A 44 5.26 -16.63 10.33
N GLU A 45 6.10 -17.54 9.81
CA GLU A 45 6.91 -17.27 8.62
C GLU A 45 6.06 -17.05 7.36
N ARG A 46 4.88 -17.67 7.29
CA ARG A 46 3.98 -17.57 6.14
C ARG A 46 3.32 -16.20 6.08
N SER A 47 2.99 -15.63 7.23
CA SER A 47 2.53 -14.25 7.36
C SER A 47 3.56 -13.24 6.86
N ILE A 48 4.87 -13.48 7.06
CA ILE A 48 5.94 -12.61 6.54
C ILE A 48 5.93 -12.60 5.01
N GLU A 49 5.88 -13.77 4.36
CA GLU A 49 5.83 -13.86 2.90
C GLU A 49 4.50 -13.30 2.34
N TRP A 50 3.37 -13.48 3.04
CA TRP A 50 2.08 -12.87 2.67
C TRP A 50 2.12 -11.35 2.73
N ILE A 51 2.67 -10.77 3.80
CA ILE A 51 2.83 -9.32 3.96
C ILE A 51 3.76 -8.79 2.86
N PHE A 52 4.84 -9.50 2.55
CA PHE A 52 5.75 -9.10 1.48
C PHE A 52 5.05 -9.10 0.11
N VAL A 53 4.42 -10.20 -0.31
CA VAL A 53 3.75 -10.31 -1.62
C VAL A 53 2.57 -9.35 -1.75
N THR A 54 1.80 -9.12 -0.69
CA THR A 54 0.71 -8.12 -0.74
C THR A 54 1.22 -6.69 -0.78
N SER A 55 2.28 -6.36 -0.03
CA SER A 55 2.93 -5.03 -0.11
C SER A 55 3.55 -4.79 -1.48
N LEU A 56 4.23 -5.79 -2.04
CA LEU A 56 4.83 -5.79 -3.37
C LEU A 56 3.82 -5.51 -4.49
N LEU A 57 2.54 -5.84 -4.26
CA LEU A 57 1.44 -5.64 -5.20
C LEU A 57 0.49 -4.49 -4.78
N ASN A 58 0.81 -3.72 -3.73
CA ASN A 58 -0.09 -2.72 -3.16
C ASN A 58 -0.09 -1.37 -3.92
N PHE A 59 -0.24 -1.40 -5.24
CA PHE A 59 -0.24 -0.21 -6.10
C PHE A 59 -1.46 -0.16 -7.02
N SER A 60 -1.81 1.05 -7.49
CA SER A 60 -2.94 1.42 -8.38
C SER A 60 -4.03 0.35 -8.61
N PHE A 61 -5.12 0.40 -7.82
CA PHE A 61 -6.31 -0.44 -8.01
C PHE A 61 -7.47 0.23 -8.76
N TRP A 62 -7.27 1.46 -9.24
CA TRP A 62 -8.27 2.23 -9.96
C TRP A 62 -8.03 2.18 -11.47
N SER A 63 -9.09 2.39 -12.24
CA SER A 63 -9.01 2.59 -13.69
C SER A 63 -9.98 3.68 -14.16
N ASN A 64 -10.06 3.86 -15.48
CA ASN A 64 -10.99 4.79 -16.12
C ASN A 64 -12.31 4.10 -16.55
N SER A 65 -12.52 2.86 -16.10
CA SER A 65 -13.72 2.07 -16.35
C SER A 65 -14.89 2.48 -15.46
N LEU A 66 -16.12 2.18 -15.89
CA LEU A 66 -17.33 2.41 -15.10
C LEU A 66 -17.54 1.36 -14.00
N VAL A 67 -16.82 0.23 -14.08
CA VAL A 67 -16.86 -0.86 -13.09
C VAL A 67 -15.45 -1.12 -12.55
N ASN A 68 -15.35 -1.48 -11.28
CA ASN A 68 -14.07 -1.71 -10.62
C ASN A 68 -13.56 -3.14 -10.85
N PHE A 69 -12.24 -3.34 -10.72
CA PHE A 69 -11.69 -4.66 -10.44
C PHE A 69 -12.27 -5.19 -9.12
N GLU A 70 -12.93 -6.34 -9.18
CA GLU A 70 -13.65 -6.94 -8.06
C GLU A 70 -13.31 -8.41 -7.90
N VAL A 71 -13.25 -8.88 -6.65
CA VAL A 71 -12.97 -10.28 -6.35
C VAL A 71 -14.06 -10.82 -5.44
N LEU A 72 -14.82 -11.79 -5.96
CA LEU A 72 -15.70 -12.63 -5.17
C LEU A 72 -14.86 -13.71 -4.47
N PHE A 73 -14.93 -13.74 -3.13
CA PHE A 73 -14.26 -14.71 -2.28
C PHE A 73 -15.13 -15.00 -1.06
N ARG A 74 -15.35 -16.29 -0.74
CA ARG A 74 -16.17 -16.75 0.41
C ARG A 74 -17.53 -16.03 0.53
N ASN A 75 -18.25 -15.94 -0.60
CA ASN A 75 -19.56 -15.28 -0.76
C ASN A 75 -19.60 -13.76 -0.52
N LYS A 76 -18.45 -13.09 -0.53
CA LYS A 76 -18.33 -11.64 -0.38
C LYS A 76 -17.49 -11.04 -1.51
N THR A 77 -17.93 -9.90 -2.05
CA THR A 77 -17.22 -9.18 -3.11
C THR A 77 -16.35 -8.08 -2.50
N TYR A 78 -15.11 -7.99 -2.95
CA TYR A 78 -14.12 -7.04 -2.45
C TYR A 78 -13.58 -6.15 -3.58
N THR A 79 -13.23 -4.90 -3.24
CA THR A 79 -12.69 -3.86 -4.15
C THR A 79 -11.37 -3.29 -3.62
N GLY A 80 -10.53 -2.78 -4.51
CA GLY A 80 -9.27 -2.11 -4.15
C GLY A 80 -8.26 -3.06 -3.49
N TYR A 81 -7.57 -2.59 -2.43
CA TYR A 81 -6.66 -3.41 -1.63
C TYR A 81 -7.30 -4.71 -1.11
N TRP A 82 -8.58 -4.70 -0.75
CA TRP A 82 -9.27 -5.91 -0.33
C TRP A 82 -9.50 -6.91 -1.47
N ALA A 83 -9.64 -6.44 -2.71
CA ALA A 83 -9.68 -7.33 -3.88
C ALA A 83 -8.34 -8.04 -4.09
N LEU A 84 -7.22 -7.34 -3.88
CA LEU A 84 -5.88 -7.96 -3.87
C LEU A 84 -5.78 -9.03 -2.79
N CYS A 85 -6.11 -8.70 -1.54
CA CYS A 85 -6.05 -9.66 -0.42
C CYS A 85 -6.94 -10.90 -0.68
N ALA A 86 -8.16 -10.68 -1.19
CA ALA A 86 -9.07 -11.74 -1.57
C ALA A 86 -8.54 -12.61 -2.73
N ALA A 87 -7.86 -12.02 -3.72
CA ALA A 87 -7.25 -12.77 -4.82
C ALA A 87 -6.06 -13.62 -4.35
N ILE A 88 -5.21 -13.10 -3.47
CA ILE A 88 -4.09 -13.86 -2.88
C ILE A 88 -4.62 -15.02 -2.03
N ASN A 89 -5.61 -14.78 -1.16
CA ASN A 89 -6.18 -15.84 -0.33
C ASN A 89 -6.94 -16.89 -1.16
N ARG A 90 -7.64 -16.47 -2.23
CA ARG A 90 -8.27 -17.37 -3.19
C ARG A 90 -7.25 -18.23 -3.94
N ALA A 91 -6.12 -17.66 -4.35
CA ALA A 91 -5.04 -18.42 -4.98
C ALA A 91 -4.46 -19.49 -4.04
N LEU A 92 -4.31 -19.17 -2.75
CA LEU A 92 -3.85 -20.11 -1.74
C LEU A 92 -4.88 -21.22 -1.47
N ASP A 93 -6.17 -20.90 -1.39
CA ASP A 93 -7.26 -21.88 -1.28
C ASP A 93 -7.37 -22.78 -2.55
N GLU A 94 -7.00 -22.27 -3.73
CA GLU A 94 -7.09 -22.97 -5.03
C GLU A 94 -5.82 -23.77 -5.41
N GLY A 95 -4.73 -23.62 -4.67
CA GLY A 95 -3.50 -24.42 -4.82
C GLY A 95 -2.23 -23.72 -5.36
N PRO A 96 -2.26 -22.69 -6.25
CA PRO A 96 -1.03 -21.99 -6.63
C PRO A 96 -0.44 -21.20 -5.45
N ASP A 97 0.72 -21.64 -4.96
CA ASP A 97 1.46 -20.95 -3.91
C ASP A 97 2.10 -19.64 -4.41
N ILE A 98 1.30 -18.59 -4.52
CA ILE A 98 1.75 -17.23 -4.87
C ILE A 98 2.64 -16.58 -3.78
N LEU A 99 2.87 -17.24 -2.64
CA LEU A 99 3.82 -16.77 -1.63
C LEU A 99 5.22 -17.41 -1.78
N ASN A 100 5.40 -18.34 -2.71
CA ASN A 100 6.67 -19.02 -2.95
C ASN A 100 7.44 -18.34 -4.10
N PRO A 101 8.65 -17.78 -3.86
CA PRO A 101 9.45 -17.11 -4.89
C PRO A 101 9.71 -17.96 -6.13
N LYS A 102 9.82 -19.30 -6.01
CA LYS A 102 9.98 -20.19 -7.16
C LYS A 102 8.76 -20.20 -8.08
N VAL A 103 7.56 -20.15 -7.50
CA VAL A 103 6.29 -20.15 -8.25
C VAL A 103 6.12 -18.83 -8.98
N TYR A 104 6.31 -17.71 -8.29
CA TYR A 104 6.05 -16.40 -8.88
C TYR A 104 7.17 -15.87 -9.77
N GLN A 105 8.42 -16.35 -9.60
CA GLN A 105 9.52 -16.11 -10.55
C GLN A 105 9.30 -16.79 -11.92
N SER A 106 8.66 -17.97 -11.95
CA SER A 106 8.35 -18.69 -13.20
C SER A 106 6.92 -18.49 -13.70
N MET A 107 6.12 -17.59 -13.11
CA MET A 107 4.68 -17.50 -13.36
C MET A 107 4.35 -17.09 -14.80
N THR A 108 3.38 -17.77 -15.42
CA THR A 108 2.89 -17.42 -16.76
C THR A 108 1.81 -16.33 -16.71
N VAL A 109 1.54 -15.70 -17.85
CA VAL A 109 0.46 -14.71 -18.00
C VAL A 109 -0.90 -15.33 -17.65
N GLU A 110 -1.12 -16.59 -18.03
CA GLU A 110 -2.35 -17.35 -17.81
C GLU A 110 -2.55 -17.68 -16.32
N GLN A 111 -1.47 -18.05 -15.62
CA GLN A 111 -1.49 -18.30 -14.18
C GLN A 111 -1.83 -17.01 -13.41
N LEU A 112 -1.16 -15.89 -13.72
CA LEU A 112 -1.46 -14.61 -13.09
C LEU A 112 -2.88 -14.13 -13.40
N ARG A 113 -3.34 -14.32 -14.66
CA ARG A 113 -4.71 -14.00 -15.09
C ARG A 113 -5.76 -14.84 -14.38
N HIS A 114 -5.46 -16.10 -14.09
CA HIS A 114 -6.34 -16.97 -13.31
C HIS A 114 -6.42 -16.51 -11.84
N ILE A 115 -5.30 -16.13 -11.22
CA ILE A 115 -5.26 -15.62 -9.85
C ILE A 115 -6.06 -14.32 -9.72
N PHE A 116 -5.73 -13.33 -10.57
CA PHE A 116 -6.37 -12.01 -10.60
C PHE A 116 -7.60 -11.93 -11.52
N ARG A 117 -8.30 -13.06 -11.75
CA ARG A 117 -9.57 -13.04 -12.47
C ARG A 117 -10.62 -12.23 -11.70
N SER A 118 -11.20 -11.25 -12.37
CA SER A 118 -12.21 -10.36 -11.80
C SER A 118 -13.59 -11.03 -11.77
N HIS A 119 -14.46 -10.53 -10.90
CA HIS A 119 -15.90 -10.80 -10.90
C HIS A 119 -16.65 -9.89 -11.89
N THR A 120 -16.06 -8.76 -12.27
CA THR A 120 -16.57 -7.82 -13.27
C THR A 120 -15.83 -7.98 -14.61
N ALA A 121 -16.20 -7.18 -15.61
CA ALA A 121 -15.46 -7.08 -16.87
C ALA A 121 -14.09 -6.39 -16.74
N GLU A 122 -13.81 -5.69 -15.63
CA GLU A 122 -12.58 -4.94 -15.43
C GLU A 122 -11.47 -5.85 -14.87
N SER A 123 -10.33 -5.92 -15.56
CA SER A 123 -9.14 -6.62 -15.08
C SER A 123 -8.43 -5.83 -13.97
N ILE A 124 -7.55 -6.50 -13.21
CA ILE A 124 -6.71 -5.78 -12.24
C ILE A 124 -5.82 -4.75 -12.98
N PRO A 125 -5.80 -3.47 -12.57
CA PRO A 125 -4.97 -2.47 -13.25
C PRO A 125 -3.48 -2.75 -13.06
N LEU A 126 -2.68 -2.32 -14.05
CA LEU A 126 -1.24 -2.56 -14.13
C LEU A 126 -0.86 -4.06 -14.07
N PHE A 127 -1.54 -4.88 -14.87
CA PHE A 127 -1.40 -6.35 -14.86
C PHE A 127 0.02 -6.82 -15.23
N ASP A 128 0.62 -6.27 -16.28
CA ASP A 128 1.94 -6.69 -16.76
C ASP A 128 3.04 -6.23 -15.78
N GLU A 129 2.88 -5.05 -15.20
CA GLU A 129 3.74 -4.52 -14.14
C GLU A 129 3.71 -5.42 -12.89
N ARG A 130 2.54 -5.95 -12.51
CA ARG A 130 2.42 -6.94 -11.41
C ARG A 130 3.14 -8.24 -11.74
N LEU A 131 3.05 -8.74 -12.97
CA LEU A 131 3.78 -9.93 -13.40
C LEU A 131 5.29 -9.72 -13.32
N ASN A 132 5.78 -8.60 -13.84
CA ASN A 132 7.19 -8.26 -13.81
C ASN A 132 7.69 -8.05 -12.39
N THR A 133 6.94 -7.31 -11.56
CA THR A 133 7.27 -7.05 -10.15
C THR A 133 7.38 -8.34 -9.34
N LEU A 134 6.45 -9.30 -9.54
CA LEU A 134 6.57 -10.64 -8.96
C LEU A 134 7.84 -11.34 -9.44
N LYS A 135 8.08 -11.38 -10.75
CA LYS A 135 9.23 -12.08 -11.33
C LYS A 135 10.57 -11.56 -10.84
N ASP A 136 10.73 -10.24 -10.80
CA ASP A 136 11.94 -9.57 -10.35
C ASP A 136 12.18 -9.81 -8.85
N ALA A 137 11.15 -9.63 -8.01
CA ALA A 137 11.24 -9.92 -6.58
C ALA A 137 11.56 -11.42 -6.32
N GLY A 138 10.96 -12.31 -7.11
CA GLY A 138 11.18 -13.76 -6.99
C GLY A 138 12.62 -14.13 -7.35
N LYS A 139 13.15 -13.55 -8.43
CA LYS A 139 14.56 -13.68 -8.82
C LYS A 139 15.48 -13.16 -7.71
N THR A 140 15.28 -11.92 -7.24
CA THR A 140 16.06 -11.32 -6.15
C THR A 140 16.09 -12.20 -4.90
N LEU A 141 14.94 -12.74 -4.49
CA LEU A 141 14.86 -13.62 -3.32
C LEU A 141 15.60 -14.94 -3.52
N LEU A 142 15.51 -15.55 -4.70
CA LEU A 142 16.20 -16.80 -5.02
C LEU A 142 17.73 -16.62 -5.10
N GLU A 143 18.20 -15.49 -5.65
CA GLU A 143 19.63 -15.20 -5.85
C GLU A 143 20.33 -14.69 -4.57
N HIS A 144 19.64 -13.88 -3.74
CA HIS A 144 20.27 -13.17 -2.62
C HIS A 144 19.77 -13.58 -1.22
N PHE A 145 18.59 -14.21 -1.11
CA PHE A 145 17.93 -14.45 0.18
C PHE A 145 17.42 -15.90 0.34
N ASN A 146 18.05 -16.86 -0.33
CA ASN A 146 17.72 -18.29 -0.29
C ASN A 146 16.22 -18.62 -0.55
N GLY A 147 15.53 -17.78 -1.32
CA GLY A 147 14.14 -17.97 -1.71
C GLY A 147 13.11 -17.67 -0.61
N SER A 148 13.38 -16.73 0.30
CA SER A 148 12.42 -16.29 1.33
C SER A 148 12.68 -14.86 1.80
N PHE A 149 11.65 -14.01 1.85
CA PHE A 149 11.76 -12.63 2.33
C PHE A 149 12.04 -12.57 3.84
N LYS A 150 11.64 -13.58 4.62
CA LYS A 150 12.07 -13.73 6.04
C LYS A 150 13.59 -13.59 6.20
N ASN A 151 14.38 -14.16 5.28
CA ASN A 151 15.84 -14.08 5.35
C ASN A 151 16.36 -12.65 5.09
N ALA A 152 15.72 -11.93 4.15
CA ALA A 152 15.98 -10.51 3.94
C ALA A 152 15.65 -9.68 5.19
N LEU A 153 14.47 -9.89 5.77
CA LEU A 153 14.01 -9.22 6.99
C LEU A 153 14.94 -9.49 8.19
N PHE A 154 15.39 -10.73 8.38
CA PHE A 154 16.32 -11.08 9.46
C PHE A 154 17.71 -10.44 9.29
N SER A 155 18.18 -10.25 8.06
CA SER A 155 19.44 -9.51 7.79
C SER A 155 19.40 -8.03 8.20
N CYS A 156 18.21 -7.49 8.51
CA CYS A 156 18.03 -6.11 8.96
C CYS A 156 18.15 -5.91 10.47
N ASP A 157 18.40 -6.95 11.28
CA ASP A 157 18.58 -6.85 12.75
C ASP A 157 17.47 -6.06 13.48
N ASN A 158 16.20 -6.25 13.07
CA ASN A 158 15.04 -5.50 13.55
C ASN A 158 15.10 -3.97 13.33
N SER A 159 15.97 -3.47 12.44
CA SER A 159 16.08 -2.06 12.09
C SER A 159 15.27 -1.71 10.85
N ALA A 160 14.23 -0.88 11.03
CA ALA A 160 13.44 -0.34 9.92
C ALA A 160 14.28 0.46 8.91
N ALA A 161 15.36 1.11 9.34
CA ALA A 161 16.28 1.83 8.46
C ALA A 161 17.14 0.88 7.59
N LYS A 162 17.59 -0.25 8.16
CA LYS A 162 18.25 -1.32 7.36
C LYS A 162 17.27 -1.95 6.38
N LEU A 163 16.02 -2.20 6.79
CA LEU A 163 14.98 -2.75 5.93
C LEU A 163 14.65 -1.83 4.75
N LEU A 164 14.42 -0.53 5.01
CA LEU A 164 14.18 0.45 3.95
C LEU A 164 15.34 0.49 2.95
N LYS A 165 16.59 0.52 3.45
CA LYS A 165 17.77 0.48 2.58
C LYS A 165 17.82 -0.81 1.76
N LEU A 166 17.61 -1.98 2.37
CA LEU A 166 17.59 -3.27 1.67
C LEU A 166 16.52 -3.30 0.58
N LEU A 167 15.31 -2.81 0.86
CA LEU A 167 14.23 -2.69 -0.13
C LEU A 167 14.66 -1.80 -1.31
N CYS A 168 15.18 -0.60 -1.05
CA CYS A 168 15.66 0.29 -2.11
C CYS A 168 16.84 -0.29 -2.91
N ASP A 169 17.74 -1.05 -2.27
CA ASP A 169 18.92 -1.63 -2.91
C ASP A 169 18.57 -2.85 -3.79
N TYR A 170 17.73 -3.77 -3.30
CA TYR A 170 17.47 -5.08 -3.93
C TYR A 170 16.13 -5.21 -4.66
N PHE A 171 15.14 -4.36 -4.36
CA PHE A 171 13.78 -4.48 -4.89
C PHE A 171 13.34 -3.15 -5.54
N PRO A 172 13.61 -2.95 -6.85
CA PRO A 172 13.39 -1.66 -7.53
C PRO A 172 11.97 -1.09 -7.40
N SER A 173 10.94 -1.94 -7.27
CA SER A 173 9.55 -1.53 -7.05
C SER A 173 9.31 -0.76 -5.74
N PHE A 174 10.19 -0.86 -4.75
CA PHE A 174 10.14 -0.07 -3.52
C PHE A 174 11.05 1.17 -3.55
N ARG A 175 11.74 1.43 -4.67
CA ARG A 175 12.59 2.61 -4.82
C ARG A 175 11.77 3.80 -5.35
N ASP A 176 10.80 4.25 -4.55
CA ASP A 176 10.04 5.47 -4.84
C ASP A 176 10.94 6.71 -4.72
N TYR A 177 11.17 7.40 -5.84
CA TYR A 177 11.85 8.70 -5.88
C TYR A 177 11.45 9.48 -7.13
N ALA A 178 11.53 10.81 -7.03
CA ALA A 178 11.11 11.69 -8.12
C ALA A 178 11.71 13.09 -8.04
N LEU A 179 11.57 13.86 -9.14
CA LEU A 179 12.16 15.19 -9.32
C LEU A 179 11.10 16.29 -9.31
N TYR A 180 11.33 17.33 -8.51
CA TYR A 180 10.32 18.29 -8.10
C TYR A 180 10.21 19.52 -9.07
N LYS A 181 9.28 19.47 -10.08
CA LYS A 181 8.54 20.55 -10.83
C LYS A 181 7.57 20.00 -11.93
N GLY A 182 6.33 20.46 -12.21
CA GLY A 182 5.44 21.43 -11.53
C GLY A 182 3.97 21.59 -12.04
N LYS A 183 2.94 21.19 -11.23
CA LYS A 183 1.45 21.44 -11.31
C LYS A 183 0.66 21.00 -12.57
N GLN A 184 -0.68 20.84 -12.59
CA GLN A 184 -1.74 20.47 -11.61
C GLN A 184 -3.09 20.25 -12.38
N GLY A 185 -3.89 19.22 -12.06
CA GLY A 185 -5.33 19.22 -12.40
C GLY A 185 -6.00 17.90 -12.84
N GLU A 186 -5.24 16.97 -13.41
CA GLU A 186 -5.76 15.72 -14.00
C GLU A 186 -5.12 14.48 -13.34
N GLU A 187 -5.02 13.34 -14.04
CA GLU A 187 -4.17 12.22 -13.61
C GLU A 187 -2.76 12.76 -13.32
N ILE A 188 -2.33 12.66 -12.06
CA ILE A 188 -1.07 13.25 -11.64
C ILE A 188 0.01 12.27 -12.10
N ALA A 189 0.77 12.69 -13.11
CA ALA A 189 1.90 11.91 -13.61
C ALA A 189 2.85 11.54 -12.46
N ASN A 190 3.20 10.26 -12.39
CA ASN A 190 4.14 9.76 -11.38
C ASN A 190 5.46 10.52 -11.47
N GLY A 191 5.96 10.93 -10.30
CA GLY A 191 7.15 11.72 -10.16
C GLY A 191 7.07 13.17 -10.63
N SER A 192 5.87 13.70 -10.88
CA SER A 192 5.67 15.16 -11.01
C SER A 192 5.75 15.87 -9.65
N GLU A 193 6.00 17.18 -9.66
CA GLU A 193 6.09 17.99 -8.42
C GLU A 193 4.93 17.76 -7.46
N LEU A 194 3.71 17.77 -8.00
CA LEU A 194 2.49 17.74 -7.22
C LEU A 194 2.32 16.39 -6.55
N GLU A 195 2.72 15.30 -7.21
CA GLU A 195 2.71 13.96 -6.65
C GLU A 195 3.72 13.84 -5.49
N VAL A 196 4.96 14.27 -5.72
CA VAL A 196 6.03 14.33 -4.71
C VAL A 196 5.61 15.16 -3.51
N GLU A 197 5.00 16.31 -3.75
CA GLU A 197 4.58 17.23 -2.69
C GLU A 197 3.44 16.64 -1.86
N ILE A 198 2.43 16.04 -2.48
CA ILE A 198 1.32 15.39 -1.78
C ILE A 198 1.82 14.21 -0.92
N ARG A 199 2.75 13.40 -1.44
CA ARG A 199 3.42 12.33 -0.67
C ARG A 199 4.15 12.91 0.55
N ALA A 200 4.98 13.93 0.36
CA ALA A 200 5.75 14.57 1.43
C ALA A 200 4.85 15.24 2.49
N ALA A 201 3.79 15.93 2.06
CA ALA A 201 2.79 16.56 2.92
C ALA A 201 2.05 15.53 3.76
N THR A 202 1.72 14.37 3.19
CA THR A 202 1.05 13.26 3.89
C THR A 202 1.94 12.70 5.00
N ILE A 203 3.22 12.45 4.72
CA ILE A 203 4.21 12.01 5.73
C ILE A 203 4.35 13.05 6.85
N SER A 204 4.43 14.33 6.50
CA SER A 204 4.50 15.46 7.44
C SER A 204 3.25 15.56 8.32
N ALA A 205 2.06 15.41 7.73
CA ALA A 205 0.79 15.41 8.44
C ALA A 205 0.69 14.24 9.43
N VAL A 206 1.00 13.01 9.00
CA VAL A 206 1.04 11.83 9.88
C VAL A 206 2.02 12.05 11.03
N HIS A 207 3.21 12.61 10.78
CA HIS A 207 4.18 12.96 11.83
C HIS A 207 3.59 13.95 12.85
N ASN A 208 2.94 15.02 12.38
CA ASN A 208 2.34 16.03 13.23
C ASN A 208 1.18 15.49 14.06
N ILE A 209 0.32 14.64 13.47
CA ILE A 209 -0.76 13.95 14.20
C ILE A 209 -0.18 13.06 15.30
N VAL A 210 0.84 12.23 14.99
CA VAL A 210 1.51 11.39 16.01
C VAL A 210 2.12 12.24 17.12
N LYS A 211 2.74 13.39 16.79
CA LYS A 211 3.31 14.32 17.77
C LYS A 211 2.22 14.95 18.66
N PHE A 212 1.09 15.36 18.08
CA PHE A 212 -0.06 15.91 18.81
C PHE A 212 -0.66 14.85 19.75
N MET A 213 -0.96 13.65 19.25
CA MET A 213 -1.51 12.56 20.08
C MET A 213 -0.59 12.18 21.24
N LYS A 214 0.74 12.19 21.03
CA LYS A 214 1.73 12.00 22.11
C LYS A 214 1.70 13.11 23.16
N SER A 215 1.45 14.37 22.76
CA SER A 215 1.26 15.49 23.71
C SER A 215 0.00 15.35 24.57
N LYS A 216 -0.99 14.56 24.10
CA LYS A 216 -2.18 14.14 24.85
C LYS A 216 -1.98 12.83 25.64
N ASN A 217 -0.73 12.35 25.76
CA ASN A 217 -0.36 11.09 26.42
C ASN A 217 -0.98 9.83 25.77
N ALA A 218 -1.43 9.91 24.52
CA ALA A 218 -2.02 8.79 23.80
C ALA A 218 -0.94 7.96 23.07
N LYS A 219 -1.08 6.62 23.10
CA LYS A 219 -0.10 5.66 22.55
C LYS A 219 -0.24 5.42 21.03
N TRP A 220 -0.26 6.50 20.25
CA TRP A 220 -0.37 6.44 18.79
C TRP A 220 1.00 6.40 18.09
N ASN A 221 1.05 5.70 16.95
CA ASN A 221 2.20 5.64 16.04
C ASN A 221 1.72 5.91 14.60
N SER A 222 2.65 6.00 13.65
CA SER A 222 2.33 6.28 12.24
C SER A 222 1.39 5.26 11.62
N ILE A 223 1.56 3.96 11.93
CA ILE A 223 0.73 2.86 11.45
C ILE A 223 -0.73 3.03 11.90
N LEU A 224 -0.97 3.44 13.15
CA LEU A 224 -2.32 3.67 13.67
C LEU A 224 -2.98 4.90 13.04
N VAL A 225 -2.22 5.98 12.84
CA VAL A 225 -2.73 7.19 12.17
C VAL A 225 -3.07 6.90 10.70
N ASP A 226 -2.17 6.23 9.97
CA ASP A 226 -2.37 5.88 8.56
C ASP A 226 -3.59 4.98 8.37
N ASN A 227 -3.70 3.90 9.15
CA ASN A 227 -4.89 3.04 9.17
C ASN A 227 -6.17 3.83 9.48
N PHE A 228 -6.17 4.66 10.53
CA PHE A 228 -7.34 5.46 10.89
C PHE A 228 -7.78 6.37 9.73
N LEU A 229 -6.85 7.11 9.13
CA LEU A 229 -7.12 8.00 8.00
C LEU A 229 -7.69 7.23 6.80
N TRP A 230 -7.13 6.05 6.51
CA TRP A 230 -7.59 5.19 5.42
C TRP A 230 -9.02 4.68 5.64
N TYR A 231 -9.34 4.14 6.83
CA TYR A 231 -10.70 3.71 7.16
C TYR A 231 -11.69 4.88 7.18
N TYR A 232 -11.32 6.00 7.81
CA TYR A 232 -12.16 7.19 7.88
C TYR A 232 -12.51 7.68 6.48
N ARG A 233 -11.53 7.77 5.58
CA ARG A 233 -11.74 8.15 4.17
C ARG A 233 -12.65 7.18 3.43
N ARG A 234 -12.54 5.87 3.67
CA ARG A 234 -13.43 4.88 3.04
C ARG A 234 -14.87 4.99 3.55
N SER A 235 -15.08 5.14 4.85
CA SER A 235 -16.42 5.26 5.45
C SER A 235 -17.14 6.56 5.10
N HIS A 236 -16.40 7.65 4.88
CA HIS A 236 -16.95 8.99 4.56
C HIS A 236 -16.72 9.40 3.10
N ALA A 237 -16.57 8.43 2.19
CA ALA A 237 -16.14 8.67 0.81
C ALA A 237 -16.97 9.74 0.08
N ASN A 238 -18.29 9.59 0.10
CA ASN A 238 -19.22 10.50 -0.60
C ASN A 238 -19.13 11.95 -0.09
N GLU A 239 -18.89 12.15 1.21
CA GLU A 239 -18.78 13.49 1.80
C GLU A 239 -17.42 14.14 1.46
N ILE A 240 -16.34 13.35 1.51
CA ILE A 240 -15.00 13.83 1.25
C ILE A 240 -14.81 14.14 -0.23
N ASP A 241 -15.23 13.24 -1.14
CA ASP A 241 -15.10 13.45 -2.60
C ASP A 241 -15.93 14.62 -3.10
N ALA A 242 -17.03 14.97 -2.42
CA ALA A 242 -17.82 16.18 -2.73
C ALA A 242 -17.11 17.50 -2.36
N LYS A 243 -16.08 17.46 -1.50
CA LYS A 243 -15.32 18.63 -1.03
C LYS A 243 -13.92 18.69 -1.63
N VAL A 244 -13.23 17.55 -1.67
CA VAL A 244 -11.84 17.40 -2.13
C VAL A 244 -11.78 16.11 -2.97
N PRO A 245 -11.83 16.23 -4.31
CA PRO A 245 -11.74 15.07 -5.19
C PRO A 245 -10.47 14.25 -4.95
N MET A 246 -10.60 12.93 -4.91
CA MET A 246 -9.45 12.04 -4.76
C MET A 246 -8.49 12.17 -5.96
N HIS A 247 -7.28 12.66 -5.70
CA HIS A 247 -6.20 12.66 -6.68
C HIS A 247 -5.82 11.23 -7.08
N ARG A 248 -5.30 11.06 -8.29
CA ARG A 248 -4.97 9.76 -8.86
C ARG A 248 -3.62 9.78 -9.52
N THR A 249 -2.74 8.88 -9.09
CA THR A 249 -1.45 8.58 -9.73
C THR A 249 -1.46 7.12 -10.14
N ARG A 250 -1.00 6.84 -11.36
CA ARG A 250 -0.83 5.50 -11.91
C ARG A 250 0.64 5.14 -11.88
N CYS A 251 1.04 4.26 -10.96
CA CYS A 251 2.44 3.84 -10.81
C CYS A 251 2.52 2.50 -10.05
N ILE A 252 3.74 1.95 -10.00
CA ILE A 252 4.07 0.75 -9.21
C ILE A 252 4.57 1.08 -7.79
N TYR A 253 4.82 2.36 -7.50
CA TYR A 253 5.47 2.82 -6.28
C TYR A 253 4.43 3.17 -5.21
N TYR A 254 4.59 2.60 -4.01
CA TYR A 254 3.77 2.90 -2.83
C TYR A 254 4.14 4.25 -2.23
#